data_AF-A0A964ECE3-F1
#
_entry.id   AF-A0A964ECE3-F1
#
_cell.length_a   1.000
_cell.length_b   1.000
_cell.length_c   1.000
_cell.angle_alpha   90.00
_cell.angle_beta   90.00
_cell.angle_gamma   90.00
#
_symmetry.space_group_name_H-M   'P 1'
#
loop_
_entity.id
_entity.type
_entity.pdbx_description
1 polymer ?
#
loop_
_entity_poly.entity_id
_entity_poly.type
_entity_poly.pdbx_seq_one_letter_code
_entity_poly.pdbx_strand_id
1 'polypeptide(L)'
;MKALKVGSRGSAVKSWQFFLIGQGYTLGVADGIFGKKTETATKGFQAKHNLTADGIVGNRTYAKAMLLGFELVDDEGDPNDKRSPLWPPKPDFKPLTSTRERQQLFGRYDYTHKPIPGNRENIIIHGNWERDNIVKVNIPQLVGVKFAPRSGDILFHRLAAQQVADLFKAWEEAGLMDRVLTWAGSYVPRLVRGGRSLSNHAFGTAFDINVAWNGLRIRPALVGEKGSVRELVPIAHKHGFYWGGHFSRQDGMHFEVAKIQR
;
A
#
# COMPACT_ATOMS: atom_id res chain seq x y z
N MET A 1 -19.87 -7.39 -13.49
CA MET A 1 -18.50 -7.91 -13.59
C MET A 1 -17.76 -7.11 -14.67
N LYS A 2 -16.49 -6.75 -14.45
CA LYS A 2 -15.68 -6.11 -15.49
C LYS A 2 -15.45 -7.13 -16.60
N ALA A 3 -15.73 -6.76 -17.85
CA ALA A 3 -15.51 -7.66 -18.97
C ALA A 3 -14.01 -7.86 -19.22
N LEU A 4 -13.58 -9.11 -19.46
CA LEU A 4 -12.22 -9.41 -19.92
C LEU A 4 -12.20 -9.49 -21.44
N LYS A 5 -11.17 -8.89 -22.03
CA LYS A 5 -10.96 -8.84 -23.47
C LYS A 5 -9.49 -8.65 -23.76
N VAL A 6 -9.10 -8.69 -25.03
CA VAL A 6 -7.71 -8.41 -25.43
C VAL A 6 -7.21 -7.11 -24.78
N GLY A 7 -6.05 -7.19 -24.13
CA GLY A 7 -5.43 -6.09 -23.38
C GLY A 7 -5.77 -6.06 -21.89
N SER A 8 -6.80 -6.78 -21.43
CA SER A 8 -7.02 -7.01 -20.00
C SER A 8 -5.83 -7.76 -19.38
N ARG A 9 -5.52 -7.44 -18.11
CA ARG A 9 -4.46 -8.09 -17.34
C ARG A 9 -4.90 -8.31 -15.90
N GLY A 10 -4.19 -9.17 -15.16
CA GLY A 10 -4.35 -9.35 -13.72
C GLY A 10 -4.90 -10.72 -13.31
N SER A 11 -5.22 -10.86 -12.02
CA SER A 11 -5.68 -12.11 -11.42
C SER A 11 -6.95 -12.66 -12.08
N ALA A 12 -7.91 -11.81 -12.42
CA ALA A 12 -9.13 -12.23 -13.11
C ALA A 12 -8.85 -12.89 -14.48
N VAL A 13 -7.87 -12.37 -15.23
CA VAL A 13 -7.43 -13.00 -16.50
C VAL A 13 -6.73 -14.31 -16.23
N LYS A 14 -5.88 -14.37 -15.20
CA LYS A 14 -5.17 -15.59 -14.81
C LYS A 14 -6.13 -16.71 -14.41
N SER A 15 -7.15 -16.37 -13.61
CA SER A 15 -8.23 -17.30 -13.23
C SER A 15 -9.02 -17.76 -14.45
N TRP A 16 -9.33 -16.85 -15.38
CA TRP A 16 -9.98 -17.21 -16.63
C TRP A 16 -9.14 -18.18 -17.48
N GLN A 17 -7.83 -17.93 -17.60
CA GLN A 17 -6.90 -18.82 -18.29
C GLN A 17 -6.81 -20.19 -17.63
N PHE A 18 -6.71 -20.27 -16.30
CA PHE A 18 -6.72 -21.53 -15.56
C PHE A 18 -8.01 -22.32 -15.79
N PHE A 19 -9.15 -21.64 -15.75
CA PHE A 19 -10.43 -22.26 -16.06
C PHE A 19 -10.47 -22.82 -17.47
N LEU A 20 -10.06 -22.05 -18.49
CA LEU A 20 -9.99 -22.52 -19.87
C LEU A 20 -9.03 -23.72 -20.02
N ILE A 21 -7.88 -23.71 -19.35
CA ILE A 21 -6.97 -24.86 -19.32
C ILE A 21 -7.67 -26.09 -18.73
N GLY A 22 -8.40 -25.92 -17.62
CA GLY A 22 -9.22 -26.98 -17.02
C GLY A 22 -10.35 -27.49 -17.92
N GLN A 23 -10.86 -26.65 -18.82
CA GLN A 23 -11.84 -27.03 -19.85
C GLN A 23 -11.21 -27.71 -21.09
N GLY A 24 -9.87 -27.89 -21.11
CA GLY A 24 -9.14 -28.57 -22.16
C GLY A 24 -8.54 -27.67 -23.25
N TYR A 25 -8.50 -26.34 -23.04
CA TYR A 25 -7.88 -25.41 -24.00
C TYR A 25 -6.38 -25.26 -23.76
N THR A 26 -5.56 -25.36 -24.82
CA THR A 26 -4.10 -25.23 -24.72
C THR A 26 -3.66 -23.77 -24.77
N LEU A 27 -3.47 -23.16 -23.60
CA LEU A 27 -3.01 -21.76 -23.45
C LEU A 27 -1.52 -21.64 -23.06
N GLY A 28 -0.93 -22.71 -22.51
CA GLY A 28 0.37 -22.67 -21.85
C GLY A 28 0.23 -22.25 -20.38
N VAL A 29 1.20 -21.48 -19.87
CA VAL A 29 1.15 -20.95 -18.51
C VAL A 29 0.10 -19.83 -18.42
N ALA A 30 -0.78 -19.87 -17.42
CA ALA A 30 -1.66 -18.75 -17.10
C ALA A 30 -0.80 -17.57 -16.59
N ASP A 31 -0.53 -16.61 -17.47
CA ASP A 31 0.34 -15.46 -17.22
C ASP A 31 -0.43 -14.20 -16.76
N GLY A 32 -1.77 -14.25 -16.77
CA GLY A 32 -2.61 -13.13 -16.43
C GLY A 32 -2.68 -12.06 -17.53
N ILE A 33 -2.26 -12.36 -18.76
CA ILE A 33 -2.32 -11.46 -19.91
C ILE A 33 -3.37 -11.95 -20.91
N PHE A 34 -4.37 -11.12 -21.19
CA PHE A 34 -5.41 -11.46 -22.15
C PHE A 34 -4.90 -11.13 -23.56
N GLY A 35 -4.04 -12.00 -24.09
CA GLY A 35 -3.50 -11.91 -25.45
C GLY A 35 -4.30 -12.73 -26.46
N LYS A 36 -3.78 -12.83 -27.69
CA LYS A 36 -4.40 -13.54 -28.83
C LYS A 36 -4.75 -15.00 -28.51
N LYS A 37 -3.90 -15.71 -27.74
CA LYS A 37 -4.16 -17.10 -27.33
C LYS A 37 -5.40 -17.20 -26.44
N THR A 38 -5.49 -16.35 -25.40
CA THR A 38 -6.63 -16.27 -24.48
C THR A 38 -7.91 -15.89 -25.22
N GLU A 39 -7.83 -14.95 -26.16
CA GLU A 39 -8.97 -14.58 -27.02
C GLU A 39 -9.46 -15.76 -27.86
N THR A 40 -8.57 -16.47 -28.56
CA THR A 40 -8.93 -17.65 -29.36
C THR A 40 -9.60 -18.74 -28.52
N ALA A 41 -9.04 -19.04 -27.34
CA ALA A 41 -9.63 -20.03 -26.44
C ALA A 41 -10.99 -19.57 -25.88
N THR A 42 -11.15 -18.27 -25.60
CA THR A 42 -12.41 -17.69 -25.17
C THR A 42 -13.48 -17.82 -26.26
N LYS A 43 -13.15 -17.53 -27.52
CA LYS A 43 -14.04 -17.74 -28.67
C LYS A 43 -14.42 -19.21 -28.82
N GLY A 44 -13.45 -20.11 -28.64
CA GLY A 44 -13.69 -21.56 -28.64
C GLY A 44 -14.65 -22.00 -27.53
N PHE A 45 -14.47 -21.50 -26.31
CA PHE A 45 -15.38 -21.76 -25.18
C PHE A 45 -16.79 -21.24 -25.46
N GLN A 46 -16.90 -20.01 -25.96
CA GLN A 46 -18.18 -19.40 -26.32
C GLN A 46 -18.90 -20.22 -27.39
N ALA A 47 -18.22 -20.57 -28.49
CA ALA A 47 -18.78 -21.39 -29.55
C ALA A 47 -19.24 -22.76 -29.06
N LYS A 48 -18.41 -23.46 -28.25
CA LYS A 48 -18.74 -24.76 -27.66
C LYS A 48 -19.99 -24.72 -26.78
N HIS A 49 -20.30 -23.57 -26.20
CA HIS A 49 -21.43 -23.38 -25.29
C HIS A 49 -22.56 -22.53 -25.87
N ASN A 50 -22.65 -22.40 -27.20
CA ASN A 50 -23.70 -21.67 -27.91
C ASN A 50 -23.84 -20.20 -27.49
N LEU A 51 -22.71 -19.56 -27.19
CA LEU A 51 -22.62 -18.12 -26.95
C LEU A 51 -22.06 -17.43 -28.19
N THR A 52 -22.27 -16.12 -28.30
CA THR A 52 -21.60 -15.29 -29.31
C THR A 52 -20.08 -15.37 -29.10
N ALA A 53 -19.35 -15.85 -30.11
CA ALA A 53 -17.90 -16.04 -30.06
C ALA A 53 -17.14 -14.74 -30.34
N ASP A 54 -17.41 -13.70 -29.55
CA ASP A 54 -16.79 -12.37 -29.66
C ASP A 54 -15.42 -12.25 -28.98
N GLY A 55 -15.00 -13.26 -28.21
CA GLY A 55 -13.74 -13.28 -27.46
C GLY A 55 -13.76 -12.41 -26.21
N ILE A 56 -14.93 -11.90 -25.81
CA ILE A 56 -15.13 -11.06 -24.63
C ILE A 56 -15.78 -11.90 -23.53
N VAL A 57 -15.15 -11.94 -22.36
CA VAL A 57 -15.72 -12.54 -21.16
C VAL A 57 -16.69 -11.53 -20.54
N GLY A 58 -17.86 -11.41 -21.15
CA GLY A 58 -18.97 -10.62 -20.63
C GLY A 58 -19.86 -11.42 -19.68
N ASN A 59 -20.92 -10.80 -19.16
CA ASN A 59 -21.81 -11.42 -18.16
C ASN A 59 -22.35 -12.79 -18.57
N ARG A 60 -22.68 -13.01 -19.85
CA ARG A 60 -23.15 -14.31 -20.35
C ARG A 60 -22.07 -15.38 -20.34
N THR A 61 -20.85 -15.03 -20.77
CA THR A 61 -19.69 -15.93 -20.73
C THR A 61 -19.37 -16.33 -19.29
N TYR A 62 -19.37 -15.35 -18.37
CA TYR A 62 -19.17 -15.61 -16.94
C TYR A 62 -20.23 -16.53 -16.36
N ALA A 63 -21.51 -16.22 -16.58
CA ALA A 63 -22.61 -17.04 -16.06
C ALA A 63 -22.48 -18.50 -16.53
N LYS A 64 -22.14 -18.72 -17.80
CA LYS A 64 -21.94 -20.08 -18.31
C LYS A 64 -20.72 -20.77 -17.68
N ALA A 65 -19.62 -20.05 -17.51
CA ALA A 65 -18.42 -20.60 -16.88
C ALA A 65 -18.64 -20.94 -15.40
N MET A 66 -19.40 -20.14 -14.66
CA MET A 66 -19.71 -20.39 -13.25
C MET A 66 -20.50 -21.69 -13.06
N LEU A 67 -21.44 -21.99 -13.97
CA LEU A 67 -22.15 -23.28 -13.99
C LEU A 67 -21.20 -24.48 -14.23
N LEU A 68 -19.99 -24.23 -14.72
CA LEU A 68 -18.95 -25.23 -14.99
C LEU A 68 -17.82 -25.18 -13.94
N GLY A 69 -18.06 -24.55 -12.79
CA GLY A 69 -17.10 -24.49 -11.69
C GLY A 69 -16.09 -23.34 -11.77
N PHE A 70 -16.30 -22.34 -12.64
CA PHE A 70 -15.52 -21.12 -12.58
C PHE A 70 -15.88 -20.32 -11.32
N GLU A 71 -14.92 -20.16 -10.42
CA GLU A 71 -15.05 -19.21 -9.32
C GLU A 71 -14.69 -17.81 -9.79
N LEU A 72 -15.62 -16.87 -9.58
CA LEU A 72 -15.33 -15.47 -9.78
C LEU A 72 -14.34 -15.03 -8.71
N VAL A 73 -13.09 -14.89 -9.12
CA VAL A 73 -12.13 -14.13 -8.36
C VAL A 73 -12.36 -12.67 -8.73
N ASP A 74 -12.71 -11.84 -7.75
CA ASP A 74 -12.75 -10.40 -7.96
C ASP A 74 -11.42 -9.97 -8.58
N ASP A 75 -11.48 -9.07 -9.58
CA ASP A 75 -10.30 -8.47 -10.21
C ASP A 75 -9.53 -7.74 -9.11
N GLU A 76 -8.65 -8.47 -8.42
CA GLU A 76 -7.82 -7.90 -7.35
C GLU A 76 -7.02 -6.74 -7.93
N GLY A 77 -6.75 -6.78 -9.25
CA GLY A 77 -6.02 -5.80 -10.04
C GLY A 77 -4.73 -6.40 -10.62
N ASP A 78 -4.00 -5.63 -11.40
CA ASP A 78 -2.62 -5.94 -11.82
C ASP A 78 -1.67 -5.02 -11.04
N PRO A 79 -0.75 -5.53 -10.20
CA PRO A 79 0.18 -4.68 -9.45
C PRO A 79 1.15 -3.90 -10.35
N ASN A 80 1.24 -4.22 -11.65
CA ASN A 80 2.06 -3.52 -12.64
C ASN A 80 1.27 -2.50 -13.48
N ASP A 81 -0.06 -2.43 -13.33
CA ASP A 81 -0.87 -1.40 -13.98
C ASP A 81 -1.09 -0.22 -13.03
N LYS A 82 -0.58 0.97 -13.34
CA LYS A 82 -0.77 2.18 -12.51
C LYS A 82 -2.23 2.51 -12.17
N ARG A 83 -3.19 2.03 -12.97
CA ARG A 83 -4.63 2.26 -12.76
C ARG A 83 -5.25 1.24 -11.79
N SER A 84 -4.52 0.20 -11.45
CA SER A 84 -4.99 -0.89 -10.61
C SER A 84 -4.97 -0.53 -9.12
N PRO A 85 -5.94 -1.02 -8.34
CA PRO A 85 -5.92 -0.89 -6.88
C PRO A 85 -4.76 -1.65 -6.21
N LEU A 86 -4.08 -2.58 -6.91
CA LEU A 86 -2.86 -3.25 -6.41
C LEU A 86 -1.58 -2.49 -6.72
N TRP A 87 -1.59 -1.51 -7.63
CA TRP A 87 -0.37 -0.75 -7.91
C TRP A 87 -0.13 0.29 -6.81
N PRO A 88 1.10 0.44 -6.31
CA PRO A 88 2.33 -0.17 -6.79
C PRO A 88 2.58 -1.58 -6.23
N PRO A 89 3.50 -2.36 -6.81
CA PRO A 89 3.86 -3.65 -6.25
C PRO A 89 4.53 -3.49 -4.87
N LYS A 90 4.36 -4.51 -4.02
CA LYS A 90 5.06 -4.62 -2.73
C LYS A 90 6.58 -4.64 -2.93
N PRO A 91 7.37 -4.11 -1.98
CA PRO A 91 8.82 -4.22 -2.04
C PRO A 91 9.26 -5.66 -1.73
N ASP A 92 10.54 -5.96 -1.95
CA ASP A 92 11.18 -7.25 -1.64
C ASP A 92 11.42 -7.46 -0.13
N PHE A 93 11.00 -6.51 0.70
CA PHE A 93 11.15 -6.52 2.14
C PHE A 93 9.83 -6.46 2.89
N LYS A 94 9.89 -6.91 4.13
CA LYS A 94 8.73 -6.96 5.03
C LYS A 94 8.70 -5.75 5.96
N PRO A 95 7.51 -5.28 6.36
CA PRO A 95 7.35 -4.27 7.41
C PRO A 95 7.77 -4.82 8.78
N LEU A 96 8.09 -3.92 9.72
CA LEU A 96 8.35 -4.28 11.12
C LEU A 96 7.02 -4.28 11.86
N THR A 97 6.42 -5.46 12.05
CA THR A 97 5.02 -5.57 12.51
C THR A 97 4.88 -5.72 14.02
N SER A 98 5.87 -6.31 14.70
CA SER A 98 5.83 -6.53 16.14
C SER A 98 6.57 -5.47 16.95
N THR A 99 6.12 -5.25 18.19
CA THR A 99 6.84 -4.40 19.15
C THR A 99 8.27 -4.88 19.36
N ARG A 100 8.49 -6.20 19.40
CA ARG A 100 9.81 -6.80 19.62
C ARG A 100 10.79 -6.45 18.51
N GLU A 101 10.39 -6.57 17.24
CA GLU A 101 11.23 -6.21 16.09
C GLU A 101 11.62 -4.72 16.14
N ARG A 102 10.66 -3.85 16.44
CA ARG A 102 10.93 -2.41 16.58
C ARG A 102 11.89 -2.11 17.73
N GLN A 103 11.68 -2.72 18.90
CA GLN A 103 12.58 -2.52 20.05
C GLN A 103 13.99 -3.08 19.82
N GLN A 104 14.13 -4.14 19.02
CA GLN A 104 15.45 -4.66 18.64
C GLN A 104 16.23 -3.67 17.77
N LEU A 105 15.54 -2.92 16.91
CA LEU A 105 16.18 -1.99 15.98
C LEU A 105 16.33 -0.57 16.53
N PHE A 106 15.30 -0.08 17.20
CA PHE A 106 15.16 1.30 17.67
C PHE A 106 15.38 1.45 19.17
N GLY A 107 15.71 0.36 19.86
CA GLY A 107 15.90 0.34 21.30
C GLY A 107 14.61 0.08 22.07
N ARG A 108 14.76 -0.58 23.20
CA ARG A 108 13.67 -0.89 24.13
C ARG A 108 13.44 0.30 25.06
N TYR A 109 12.17 0.53 25.40
CA TYR A 109 11.76 1.41 26.48
C TYR A 109 10.57 0.82 27.23
N ASP A 110 10.46 1.20 28.50
CA ASP A 110 9.29 0.92 29.32
C ASP A 110 8.28 2.06 29.17
N TYR A 111 7.00 1.75 29.34
CA TYR A 111 5.91 2.72 29.20
C TYR A 111 4.71 2.37 30.08
N THR A 112 3.89 3.38 30.34
CA THR A 112 2.56 3.20 30.94
C THR A 112 1.48 3.61 29.96
N HIS A 113 0.45 2.77 29.78
CA HIS A 113 -0.75 3.17 29.03
C HIS A 113 -1.55 4.19 29.84
N LYS A 114 -1.69 5.40 29.30
CA LYS A 114 -2.38 6.53 29.96
C LYS A 114 -3.28 7.24 28.96
N PRO A 115 -4.51 6.74 28.74
CA PRO A 115 -5.50 7.38 27.89
C PRO A 115 -5.69 8.87 28.23
N ILE A 116 -5.79 9.72 27.22
CA ILE A 116 -6.14 11.15 27.37
C ILE A 116 -7.35 11.48 26.47
N PRO A 117 -8.10 12.58 26.75
CA PRO A 117 -9.14 13.05 25.86
C PRO A 117 -8.61 13.19 24.42
N GLY A 118 -9.32 12.61 23.44
CA GLY A 118 -8.91 12.62 22.03
C GLY A 118 -7.85 11.58 21.63
N ASN A 119 -7.16 10.93 22.57
CA ASN A 119 -6.17 9.88 22.29
C ASN A 119 -6.23 8.78 23.37
N ARG A 120 -7.11 7.80 23.18
CA ARG A 120 -7.27 6.67 24.12
C ARG A 120 -6.07 5.73 24.10
N GLU A 121 -5.29 5.75 23.04
CA GLU A 121 -4.11 4.93 22.86
C GLU A 121 -2.84 5.54 23.45
N ASN A 122 -2.93 6.74 24.06
CA ASN A 122 -1.78 7.47 24.58
C ASN A 122 -0.97 6.67 25.62
N ILE A 123 0.35 6.79 25.54
CA ILE A 123 1.28 6.23 26.54
C ILE A 123 2.18 7.32 27.12
N ILE A 124 2.76 7.05 28.28
CA ILE A 124 3.93 7.77 28.79
C ILE A 124 5.13 6.85 28.65
N ILE A 125 6.17 7.31 27.96
CA ILE A 125 7.48 6.63 27.87
C ILE A 125 8.30 6.99 29.12
N HIS A 126 8.98 6.00 29.69
CA HIS A 126 9.82 6.18 30.87
C HIS A 126 11.31 6.23 30.53
N GLY A 127 12.07 6.88 31.41
CA GLY A 127 13.52 7.02 31.27
C GLY A 127 13.91 7.98 30.15
N ASN A 128 15.11 7.76 29.59
CA ASN A 128 15.72 8.70 28.65
C ASN A 128 15.54 8.31 27.18
N TRP A 129 14.84 7.20 26.89
CA TRP A 129 14.79 6.67 25.53
C TRP A 129 14.28 7.70 24.50
N GLU A 130 13.22 8.44 24.82
CA GLU A 130 12.67 9.48 23.93
C GLU A 130 13.69 10.59 23.68
N ARG A 131 14.29 11.14 24.73
CA ARG A 131 15.33 12.17 24.65
C ARG A 131 16.53 11.72 23.82
N ASP A 132 16.95 10.48 23.99
CA ASP A 132 18.18 9.96 23.38
C ASP A 132 17.98 9.52 21.93
N ASN A 133 16.72 9.31 21.48
CA ASN A 133 16.43 8.73 20.16
C ASN A 133 15.52 9.56 19.27
N ILE A 134 14.69 10.46 19.80
CA ILE A 134 13.81 11.30 19.00
C ILE A 134 14.44 12.67 18.81
N VAL A 135 14.74 12.99 17.55
CA VAL A 135 15.44 14.22 17.16
C VAL A 135 14.58 15.05 16.23
N LYS A 136 14.86 16.36 16.19
CA LYS A 136 14.30 17.24 15.16
C LYS A 136 15.01 16.98 13.84
N VAL A 137 14.23 16.83 12.77
CA VAL A 137 14.71 16.68 11.40
C VAL A 137 14.05 17.76 10.56
N ASN A 138 14.84 18.59 9.91
CA ASN A 138 14.31 19.64 9.03
C ASN A 138 13.97 19.03 7.66
N ILE A 139 12.72 19.18 7.25
CA ILE A 139 12.20 18.76 5.93
C ILE A 139 11.67 20.01 5.23
N PRO A 140 12.51 20.75 4.47
CA PRO A 140 12.10 21.98 3.79
C PRO A 140 10.87 21.80 2.90
N GLN A 141 10.73 20.63 2.27
CA GLN A 141 9.63 20.28 1.36
C GLN A 141 8.26 20.27 2.04
N LEU A 142 8.20 20.22 3.38
CA LEU A 142 6.95 20.31 4.13
C LEU A 142 6.51 21.76 4.40
N VAL A 143 7.36 22.76 4.18
CA VAL A 143 6.99 24.16 4.37
C VAL A 143 5.88 24.53 3.39
N GLY A 144 4.74 24.98 3.91
CA GLY A 144 3.56 25.32 3.11
C GLY A 144 2.60 24.14 2.86
N VAL A 145 2.98 22.90 3.18
CA VAL A 145 2.05 21.75 3.19
C VAL A 145 1.02 21.94 4.29
N LYS A 146 -0.25 21.68 4.00
CA LYS A 146 -1.34 21.88 4.96
C LYS A 146 -1.13 21.01 6.21
N PHE A 147 -1.27 21.63 7.39
CA PHE A 147 -1.05 21.03 8.72
C PHE A 147 0.41 20.62 9.02
N ALA A 148 1.35 20.86 8.12
CA ALA A 148 2.76 20.66 8.43
C ALA A 148 3.31 21.78 9.34
N PRO A 149 4.37 21.50 10.12
CA PRO A 149 5.09 22.52 10.87
C PRO A 149 5.60 23.63 9.94
N ARG A 150 5.39 24.90 10.32
CA ARG A 150 5.85 26.04 9.51
C ARG A 150 7.36 26.08 9.29
N SER A 151 8.15 25.52 10.20
CA SER A 151 9.60 25.43 10.07
C SER A 151 10.07 24.27 9.19
N GLY A 152 9.18 23.32 8.87
CA GLY A 152 9.56 22.04 8.26
C GLY A 152 10.16 21.03 9.25
N ASP A 153 10.32 21.38 10.53
CA ASP A 153 10.90 20.48 11.52
C ASP A 153 9.90 19.44 12.01
N ILE A 154 10.22 18.18 11.80
CA ILE A 154 9.47 17.03 12.32
C ILE A 154 10.28 16.33 13.42
N LEU A 155 9.61 15.56 14.27
CA LEU A 155 10.27 14.65 15.21
C LEU A 155 10.38 13.27 14.57
N PHE A 156 11.58 12.70 14.55
CA PHE A 156 11.84 11.39 13.97
C PHE A 156 12.94 10.65 14.74
N HIS A 157 13.01 9.34 14.58
CA HIS A 157 14.05 8.53 15.20
C HIS A 157 15.42 8.87 14.59
N ARG A 158 16.44 9.10 15.43
CA ARG A 158 17.79 9.50 15.01
C ARG A 158 18.41 8.57 13.96
N LEU A 159 18.17 7.27 14.07
CA LEU A 159 18.71 6.27 13.14
C LEU A 159 18.13 6.37 11.72
N ALA A 160 16.99 7.04 11.55
CA ALA A 160 16.33 7.23 10.25
C ALA A 160 16.17 8.72 9.90
N ALA A 161 16.85 9.62 10.62
CA ALA A 161 16.74 11.07 10.44
C ALA A 161 17.18 11.50 9.03
N GLN A 162 18.37 11.06 8.60
CA GLN A 162 18.84 11.35 7.24
C GLN A 162 17.97 10.63 6.19
N GLN A 163 17.56 9.39 6.47
CA GLN A 163 16.75 8.57 5.58
C GLN A 163 15.40 9.22 5.24
N VAL A 164 14.71 9.82 6.22
CA VAL A 164 13.45 10.54 5.96
C VAL A 164 13.70 11.86 5.21
N ALA A 165 14.79 12.58 5.49
CA ALA A 165 15.15 13.78 4.75
C ALA A 165 15.45 13.46 3.27
N ASP A 166 16.22 12.40 3.01
CA ASP A 166 16.57 11.95 1.67
C ASP A 166 15.34 11.47 0.89
N LEU A 167 14.37 10.84 1.56
CA LEU A 167 13.11 10.45 0.93
C LEU A 167 12.34 11.66 0.40
N PHE A 168 12.16 12.71 1.22
CA PHE A 168 11.42 13.90 0.80
C PHE A 168 12.16 14.66 -0.30
N LYS A 169 13.49 14.73 -0.23
CA LYS A 169 14.32 15.26 -1.31
C LYS A 169 14.14 14.45 -2.60
N ALA A 170 14.14 13.12 -2.54
CA ALA A 170 13.94 12.27 -3.71
C ALA A 170 12.54 12.42 -4.32
N TRP A 171 11.50 12.65 -3.51
CA TRP A 171 10.17 12.98 -4.02
C TRP A 171 10.11 14.34 -4.72
N GLU A 172 10.83 15.34 -4.20
CA GLU A 172 10.99 16.64 -4.85
C GLU A 172 11.73 16.54 -6.18
N GLU A 173 12.88 15.86 -6.21
CA GLU A 173 13.67 15.63 -7.44
C GLU A 173 12.87 14.86 -8.50
N ALA A 174 11.94 13.99 -8.08
CA ALA A 174 11.03 13.28 -8.97
C ALA A 174 9.80 14.11 -9.40
N GLY A 175 9.65 15.35 -8.90
CA GLY A 175 8.52 16.22 -9.21
C GLY A 175 7.19 15.76 -8.59
N LEU A 176 7.23 15.04 -7.47
CA LEU A 176 6.05 14.40 -6.86
C LEU A 176 5.53 15.12 -5.59
N MET A 177 6.11 16.25 -5.21
CA MET A 177 5.69 16.96 -3.99
C MET A 177 4.24 17.47 -4.05
N ASP A 178 3.68 17.63 -5.26
CA ASP A 178 2.25 17.94 -5.45
C ASP A 178 1.30 16.81 -4.99
N ARG A 179 1.82 15.61 -4.72
CA ARG A 179 1.08 14.50 -4.11
C ARG A 179 1.00 14.61 -2.58
N VAL A 180 1.81 15.43 -1.92
CA VAL A 180 1.79 15.61 -0.46
C VAL A 180 0.89 16.80 -0.10
N LEU A 181 -0.42 16.55 0.05
CA LEU A 181 -1.42 17.60 0.27
C LEU A 181 -1.56 18.00 1.74
N THR A 182 -1.45 17.03 2.65
CA THR A 182 -1.59 17.26 4.09
C THR A 182 -0.61 16.41 4.89
N TRP A 183 -0.10 16.96 5.97
CA TRP A 183 0.72 16.26 6.97
C TRP A 183 -0.09 15.91 8.21
N ALA A 184 0.13 14.72 8.79
CA ALA A 184 -0.57 14.27 9.99
C ALA A 184 0.36 13.79 11.11
N GLY A 185 1.65 14.11 11.03
CA GLY A 185 2.63 13.85 12.08
C GLY A 185 3.47 12.60 11.83
N SER A 186 4.55 12.50 12.62
CA SER A 186 5.56 11.44 12.53
C SER A 186 5.92 10.78 13.86
N TYR A 187 5.71 11.49 14.96
CA TYR A 187 5.99 10.97 16.29
C TYR A 187 4.82 11.20 17.22
N VAL A 188 4.19 10.11 17.65
CA VAL A 188 3.07 10.11 18.59
C VAL A 188 3.22 8.88 19.50
N PRO A 189 3.62 9.06 20.78
CA PRO A 189 3.68 7.97 21.75
C PRO A 189 2.29 7.36 21.99
N ARG A 190 2.01 6.23 21.33
CA ARG A 190 0.72 5.55 21.45
C ARG A 190 0.77 4.06 21.13
N LEU A 191 -0.25 3.35 21.60
CA LEU A 191 -0.60 2.01 21.11
C LEU A 191 -1.23 2.08 19.71
N VAL A 192 -1.19 0.97 18.98
CA VAL A 192 -1.93 0.79 17.73
C VAL A 192 -3.44 0.90 18.03
N ARG A 193 -4.19 1.59 17.17
CA ARG A 193 -5.63 1.83 17.36
C ARG A 193 -6.40 0.50 17.36
N GLY A 194 -7.08 0.22 18.46
CA GLY A 194 -7.80 -1.04 18.68
C GLY A 194 -6.89 -2.25 18.99
N GLY A 195 -5.63 -2.03 19.34
CA GLY A 195 -4.66 -3.06 19.70
C GLY A 195 -3.95 -2.78 21.02
N ARG A 196 -3.05 -3.68 21.41
CA ARG A 196 -2.22 -3.58 22.64
C ARG A 196 -0.73 -3.38 22.38
N SER A 197 -0.30 -3.42 21.12
CA SER A 197 1.09 -3.24 20.70
C SER A 197 1.43 -1.77 20.49
N LEU A 198 2.70 -1.40 20.66
CA LEU A 198 3.20 -0.06 20.36
C LEU A 198 3.07 0.24 18.86
N SER A 199 2.61 1.44 18.51
CA SER A 199 2.57 1.92 17.12
C SER A 199 3.97 2.22 16.59
N ASN A 200 4.20 2.15 15.27
CA ASN A 200 5.42 2.68 14.64
C ASN A 200 5.61 4.18 14.95
N HIS A 201 4.53 4.95 15.05
CA HIS A 201 4.57 6.35 15.49
C HIS A 201 5.17 6.53 16.90
N ALA A 202 5.07 5.53 17.77
CA ALA A 202 5.64 5.58 19.12
C ALA A 202 7.17 5.38 19.13
N PHE A 203 7.75 4.95 18.01
CA PHE A 203 9.20 4.85 17.83
C PHE A 203 9.77 6.03 17.03
N GLY A 204 8.92 6.92 16.49
CA GLY A 204 9.37 8.00 15.60
C GLY A 204 9.85 7.48 14.25
N THR A 205 9.31 6.35 13.80
CA THR A 205 9.75 5.63 12.59
C THR A 205 8.65 5.57 11.54
N ALA A 206 7.66 6.44 11.64
CA ALA A 206 6.54 6.49 10.71
C ALA A 206 6.11 7.93 10.46
N PHE A 207 5.33 8.14 9.41
CA PHE A 207 4.60 9.38 9.22
C PHE A 207 3.30 9.11 8.44
N ASP A 208 2.33 10.00 8.63
CA ASP A 208 1.05 9.94 7.95
C ASP A 208 0.86 11.18 7.05
N ILE A 209 0.44 10.97 5.80
CA ILE A 209 0.10 12.03 4.85
C ILE A 209 -1.26 11.76 4.19
N ASN A 210 -1.93 12.81 3.73
CA ASN A 210 -3.20 12.72 2.99
C ASN A 210 -4.31 11.88 3.70
N VAL A 211 -4.40 12.00 5.03
CA VAL A 211 -5.30 11.18 5.88
C VAL A 211 -6.75 11.20 5.41
N ALA A 212 -7.25 12.34 4.95
CA ALA A 212 -8.65 12.50 4.53
C ALA A 212 -9.07 11.56 3.39
N TRP A 213 -8.12 11.10 2.57
CA TRP A 213 -8.37 10.22 1.43
C TRP A 213 -7.86 8.79 1.62
N ASN A 214 -7.06 8.55 2.66
CA ASN A 214 -6.34 7.28 2.82
C ASN A 214 -6.40 6.70 4.25
N GLY A 215 -7.37 7.15 5.05
CA GLY A 215 -7.52 6.70 6.44
C GLY A 215 -7.86 5.21 6.58
N LEU A 216 -7.75 4.70 7.80
CA LEU A 216 -8.06 3.31 8.13
C LEU A 216 -9.44 2.88 7.61
N ARG A 217 -9.50 1.71 6.98
CA ARG A 217 -10.72 1.11 6.36
C ARG A 217 -11.25 1.84 5.12
N ILE A 218 -10.57 2.89 4.67
CA ILE A 218 -10.84 3.52 3.38
C ILE A 218 -9.88 2.90 2.36
N ARG A 219 -10.38 2.57 1.17
CA ARG A 219 -9.52 2.15 0.06
C ARG A 219 -8.57 3.31 -0.27
N PRO A 220 -7.24 3.12 -0.27
CA PRO A 220 -6.31 4.19 -0.61
C PRO A 220 -6.56 4.73 -2.02
N ALA A 221 -6.56 6.06 -2.15
CA ALA A 221 -6.86 6.76 -3.39
C ALA A 221 -6.00 6.24 -4.57
N LEU A 222 -6.65 5.96 -5.70
CA LEU A 222 -6.02 5.49 -6.93
C LEU A 222 -5.21 6.59 -7.60
N VAL A 223 -4.30 6.22 -8.50
CA VAL A 223 -3.54 7.21 -9.28
C VAL A 223 -4.51 8.11 -10.06
N GLY A 224 -4.29 9.42 -9.97
CA GLY A 224 -5.18 10.44 -10.54
C GLY A 224 -6.32 10.89 -9.63
N GLU A 225 -6.61 10.16 -8.55
CA GLU A 225 -7.55 10.62 -7.52
C GLU A 225 -6.86 11.60 -6.56
N LYS A 226 -7.63 12.57 -6.04
CA LYS A 226 -7.13 13.55 -5.07
C LYS A 226 -6.61 12.83 -3.82
N GLY A 227 -5.42 13.21 -3.38
CA GLY A 227 -4.79 12.65 -2.19
C GLY A 227 -4.10 11.30 -2.41
N SER A 228 -4.02 10.80 -3.64
CA SER A 228 -3.27 9.56 -3.92
C SER A 228 -1.79 9.73 -3.57
N VAL A 229 -1.27 8.75 -2.82
CA VAL A 229 0.15 8.65 -2.46
C VAL A 229 0.86 7.56 -3.26
N ARG A 230 0.17 6.86 -4.15
CA ARG A 230 0.68 5.64 -4.80
C ARG A 230 1.92 5.90 -5.65
N GLU A 231 2.04 7.10 -6.24
CA GLU A 231 3.23 7.51 -7.00
C GLU A 231 4.46 7.79 -6.14
N LEU A 232 4.28 8.08 -4.85
CA LEU A 232 5.36 8.29 -3.89
C LEU A 232 6.00 6.96 -3.44
N VAL A 233 5.20 5.91 -3.39
CA VAL A 233 5.53 4.63 -2.76
C VAL A 233 6.74 3.92 -3.41
N PRO A 234 6.93 3.87 -4.74
CA PRO A 234 8.13 3.26 -5.32
C PRO A 234 9.44 3.90 -4.85
N ILE A 235 9.47 5.23 -4.66
CA ILE A 235 10.64 5.92 -4.11
C ILE A 235 10.73 5.65 -2.60
N ALA A 236 9.61 5.67 -1.86
CA ALA A 236 9.60 5.29 -0.45
C ALA A 236 10.22 3.91 -0.21
N HIS A 237 9.88 2.93 -1.04
CA HIS A 237 10.46 1.59 -1.01
C HIS A 237 11.98 1.61 -1.22
N LYS A 238 12.48 2.38 -2.19
CA LYS A 238 13.93 2.56 -2.42
C LYS A 238 14.64 3.18 -1.22
N HIS A 239 13.93 3.98 -0.42
CA HIS A 239 14.43 4.59 0.81
C HIS A 239 14.13 3.75 2.07
N GLY A 240 13.75 2.48 1.94
CA GLY A 240 13.55 1.57 3.07
C GLY A 240 12.26 1.78 3.87
N PHE A 241 11.31 2.59 3.36
CA PHE A 241 9.98 2.73 3.93
C PHE A 241 9.01 1.72 3.33
N TYR A 242 8.13 1.17 4.15
CA TYR A 242 7.01 0.35 3.74
C TYR A 242 5.72 1.16 3.77
N TRP A 243 4.87 0.99 2.76
CA TRP A 243 3.59 1.68 2.67
C TRP A 243 2.45 0.86 3.28
N GLY A 244 1.67 1.48 4.18
CA GLY A 244 0.56 0.82 4.89
C GLY A 244 -0.62 0.41 4.00
N GLY A 245 -0.70 0.93 2.76
CA GLY A 245 -1.65 0.44 1.76
C GLY A 245 -1.42 -1.02 1.32
N HIS A 246 -0.26 -1.61 1.65
CA HIS A 246 0.05 -3.02 1.42
C HIS A 246 -0.31 -3.96 2.57
N PHE A 247 -0.80 -3.45 3.71
CA PHE A 247 -1.29 -4.27 4.81
C PHE A 247 -2.62 -4.95 4.48
N SER A 248 -2.91 -6.07 5.14
CA SER A 248 -4.21 -6.74 5.04
C SER A 248 -5.36 -5.82 5.48
N ARG A 249 -5.14 -5.09 6.58
CA ARG A 249 -5.95 -3.93 6.97
C ARG A 249 -5.26 -2.67 6.45
N GLN A 250 -5.70 -2.21 5.28
CA GLN A 250 -5.08 -1.07 4.61
C GLN A 250 -5.06 0.20 5.48
N ASP A 251 -3.90 0.85 5.47
CA ASP A 251 -3.63 2.14 6.10
C ASP A 251 -2.87 3.02 5.09
N GLY A 252 -3.60 3.52 4.08
CA GLY A 252 -2.98 4.14 2.90
C GLY A 252 -2.27 5.47 3.18
N MET A 253 -2.56 6.12 4.29
CA MET A 253 -1.89 7.35 4.72
C MET A 253 -0.49 7.09 5.27
N HIS A 254 -0.22 5.85 5.68
CA HIS A 254 0.90 5.49 6.55
C HIS A 254 2.15 5.07 5.76
N PHE A 255 3.30 5.60 6.16
CA PHE A 255 4.62 5.13 5.76
C PHE A 255 5.43 4.83 7.02
N GLU A 256 6.11 3.68 7.05
CA GLU A 256 6.94 3.26 8.19
C GLU A 256 8.32 2.78 7.74
N VAL A 257 9.35 3.06 8.52
CA VAL A 257 10.69 2.52 8.31
C VAL A 257 10.66 1.00 8.51
N ALA A 258 10.98 0.27 7.45
CA ALA A 258 11.11 -1.19 7.48
C ALA A 258 12.57 -1.65 7.44
N LYS A 259 13.45 -0.83 6.84
CA LYS A 259 14.90 -1.03 6.81
C LYS A 259 15.61 0.30 7.09
N ILE A 260 16.65 0.25 7.93
CA ILE A 260 17.58 1.37 8.09
C ILE A 260 18.53 1.38 6.91
N GLN A 261 18.66 2.54 6.26
CA GLN A 261 19.70 2.79 5.28
C GLN A 261 20.92 3.38 5.99
N ARG A 262 22.09 2.81 5.71
CA ARG A 262 23.38 3.25 6.23
C ARG A 262 24.12 4.03 5.17
#